data_AF-A0A921JPC7-F1
#
_entry.id   AF-A0A921JPC7-F1
#
_cell.length_a   1.000
_cell.length_b   1.000
_cell.length_c   1.000
_cell.angle_alpha   90.00
_cell.angle_beta   90.00
_cell.angle_gamma   90.00
#
_symmetry.space_group_name_H-M   'P 1'
#
loop_
_entity.id
_entity.type
_entity.pdbx_description
1 polymer ?
#
loop_
_entity_poly.entity_id
_entity_poly.type
_entity_poly.pdbx_seq_one_letter_code
_entity_poly.pdbx_strand_id
1 'polypeptide(L)'
;MARNRVKLPSMVKQVQNALDEKLAIGESKHIDKINGETQNKIYSWETYRSYMKHCNYFTKWAKEQYGCKSIEQCRPYVDEWLKSRSEKGLSAYTQKLEASALAKMYGCSTKDFIKTDIRHRADISRSRGEKVRDRHFSEEKNKELVNFCKSTGLRRAELKALTGDKLLEKNGQYFIKVDSGSKGGRYREAPVIENVKEVVERMQRVGNGKVFEKIPNGADIHAYRSCYATTLYNSLARPKEEIPYDKINRGTGHKYQSQVYFCQKDLKGVTYDKVAMLEV
;
A
#
# COMPACT_ATOMS: atom_id res chain seq x y z
N MET A 1 -0.95 -53.32 22.32
CA MET A 1 -0.91 -52.53 21.06
C MET A 1 -0.57 -51.09 21.41
N ALA A 2 0.65 -50.63 21.14
CA ALA A 2 1.00 -49.22 21.29
C ALA A 2 0.23 -48.43 20.23
N ARG A 3 -0.75 -47.61 20.64
CA ARG A 3 -1.38 -46.64 19.74
C ARG A 3 -0.28 -45.69 19.28
N ASN A 4 0.14 -45.78 18.01
CA ASN A 4 0.97 -44.78 17.36
C ASN A 4 0.25 -43.43 17.49
N ARG A 5 0.58 -42.64 18.52
CA ARG A 5 0.10 -41.27 18.66
C ARG A 5 0.74 -40.48 17.53
N VAL A 6 -0.04 -40.20 16.49
CA VAL A 6 0.33 -39.23 15.46
C VAL A 6 0.67 -37.93 16.18
N LYS A 7 1.96 -37.59 16.22
CA LYS A 7 2.45 -36.42 16.94
C LYS A 7 2.01 -35.21 16.15
N LEU A 8 1.08 -34.43 16.70
CA LEU A 8 0.66 -33.17 16.08
C LEU A 8 1.90 -32.29 15.87
N PRO A 9 2.05 -31.67 14.67
CA PRO A 9 3.14 -30.75 14.43
C PRO A 9 3.04 -29.55 15.36
N SER A 10 4.16 -28.84 15.53
CA SER A 10 4.16 -27.61 16.33
C SER A 10 3.10 -26.63 15.82
N MET A 11 2.55 -25.82 16.70
CA MET A 11 1.53 -24.85 16.34
C MET A 11 2.02 -23.96 15.18
N VAL A 12 3.27 -23.48 15.24
CA VAL A 12 3.88 -22.68 14.16
C VAL A 12 3.87 -23.43 12.83
N LYS A 13 4.16 -24.74 12.84
CA LYS A 13 4.13 -25.56 11.63
C LYS A 13 2.71 -25.79 11.11
N GLN A 14 1.71 -25.88 11.97
CA GLN A 14 0.30 -25.93 11.56
C GLN A 14 -0.12 -24.64 10.84
N VAL A 15 0.21 -23.48 11.40
CA VAL A 15 -0.04 -22.17 10.77
C VAL A 15 0.67 -22.08 9.42
N GLN A 16 1.93 -22.49 9.37
CA GLN A 16 2.71 -22.52 8.13
C GLN A 16 2.02 -23.37 7.07
N ASN A 17 1.69 -24.63 7.38
CA ASN A 17 1.04 -25.54 6.43
C ASN A 17 -0.28 -24.95 5.89
N ALA A 18 -1.12 -24.39 6.77
CA ALA A 18 -2.39 -23.78 6.38
C ALA A 18 -2.24 -22.58 5.42
N LEU A 19 -1.14 -21.83 5.54
CA LEU A 19 -0.83 -20.70 4.65
C LEU A 19 -0.06 -21.12 3.40
N ASP A 20 0.79 -22.14 3.48
CA ASP A 20 1.57 -22.69 2.35
C ASP A 20 0.65 -23.26 1.28
N GLU A 21 -0.42 -23.96 1.69
CA GLU A 21 -1.49 -24.44 0.80
C GLU A 21 -2.18 -23.33 0.00
N LYS A 22 -2.00 -22.07 0.42
CA LYS A 22 -2.63 -20.89 -0.19
C LYS A 22 -1.63 -20.05 -0.95
N LEU A 23 -0.35 -20.45 -1.05
CA LEU A 23 0.63 -19.70 -1.83
C LEU A 23 0.33 -19.82 -3.33
N ALA A 24 0.26 -18.66 -4.00
CA ALA A 24 0.01 -18.52 -5.42
C ALA A 24 1.03 -17.52 -6.01
N ILE A 25 2.32 -17.75 -5.68
CA ILE A 25 3.41 -16.86 -6.08
C ILE A 25 3.64 -17.00 -7.59
N GLY A 26 3.63 -15.87 -8.30
CA GLY A 26 3.78 -15.84 -9.76
C GLY A 26 2.45 -15.91 -10.52
N GLU A 27 1.34 -16.25 -9.85
CA GLU A 27 0.02 -16.28 -10.46
C GLU A 27 -0.58 -14.87 -10.61
N SER A 28 -1.45 -14.71 -11.61
CA SER A 28 -2.12 -13.44 -11.88
C SER A 28 -3.31 -13.21 -10.94
N LYS A 29 -3.07 -12.43 -9.88
CA LYS A 29 -4.13 -11.94 -8.99
C LYS A 29 -5.26 -11.22 -9.72
N HIS A 30 -4.99 -10.61 -10.88
CA HIS A 30 -6.00 -9.89 -11.64
C HIS A 30 -7.08 -10.85 -12.18
N ILE A 31 -6.65 -11.97 -12.77
CA ILE A 31 -7.55 -13.00 -13.32
C ILE A 31 -8.38 -13.62 -12.19
N ASP A 32 -7.73 -14.04 -11.11
CA ASP A 32 -8.43 -14.63 -9.96
C ASP A 32 -9.41 -13.66 -9.29
N LYS A 33 -9.16 -12.35 -9.38
CA LYS A 33 -10.12 -11.34 -8.90
C LYS A 33 -11.36 -11.25 -9.77
N ILE A 34 -11.23 -11.43 -11.08
CA ILE A 34 -12.37 -11.47 -12.01
C ILE A 34 -13.20 -12.73 -11.75
N ASN A 35 -12.53 -13.86 -11.50
CA ASN A 35 -13.18 -15.16 -11.24
C ASN A 35 -13.71 -15.32 -9.80
N GLY A 36 -13.34 -14.42 -8.88
CA GLY A 36 -13.76 -14.50 -7.47
C GLY A 36 -12.94 -15.49 -6.62
N GLU A 37 -11.81 -16.00 -7.11
CA GLU A 37 -11.04 -17.10 -6.53
C GLU A 37 -9.91 -16.63 -5.57
N THR A 38 -9.87 -15.35 -5.25
CA THR A 38 -8.78 -14.78 -4.42
C THR A 38 -8.79 -15.24 -2.96
N GLN A 39 -9.89 -15.83 -2.48
CA GLN A 39 -10.06 -16.22 -1.08
C GLN A 39 -9.04 -17.28 -0.64
N ASN A 40 -8.62 -18.17 -1.55
CA ASN A 40 -7.70 -19.27 -1.23
C ASN A 40 -6.26 -19.02 -1.70
N LYS A 41 -5.93 -17.79 -2.08
CA LYS A 41 -4.61 -17.47 -2.67
C LYS A 41 -3.87 -16.32 -1.95
N ILE A 42 -2.54 -16.41 -1.92
CA ILE A 42 -1.56 -15.46 -1.38
C ILE A 42 -0.47 -15.26 -2.45
N TYR A 43 -0.48 -14.08 -3.06
CA TYR A 43 0.33 -13.77 -4.24
C TYR A 43 1.67 -13.08 -3.94
N SER A 44 2.01 -12.88 -2.67
CA SER A 44 3.20 -12.12 -2.29
C SER A 44 3.78 -12.63 -0.98
N TRP A 45 5.12 -12.74 -0.96
CA TRP A 45 5.88 -13.12 0.22
C TRP A 45 5.71 -12.13 1.37
N GLU A 46 5.62 -10.81 1.12
CA GLU A 46 5.30 -9.82 2.17
C GLU A 46 3.95 -10.09 2.84
N THR A 47 2.92 -10.42 2.05
CA THR A 47 1.60 -10.79 2.58
C THR A 47 1.70 -12.07 3.40
N TYR A 48 2.36 -13.10 2.86
CA TYR A 48 2.58 -14.36 3.55
C TYR A 48 3.29 -14.16 4.90
N ARG A 49 4.41 -13.43 4.93
CA ARG A 49 5.17 -13.14 6.16
C ARG A 49 4.33 -12.38 7.17
N SER A 50 3.54 -11.40 6.72
CA SER A 50 2.65 -10.63 7.58
C SER A 50 1.55 -11.52 8.18
N TYR A 51 0.94 -12.38 7.36
CA TYR A 51 -0.10 -13.29 7.81
C TYR A 51 0.45 -14.34 8.77
N MET A 52 1.59 -14.95 8.44
CA MET A 52 2.30 -15.89 9.29
C MET A 52 2.60 -15.27 10.66
N LYS A 53 3.12 -14.04 10.69
CA LYS A 53 3.38 -13.31 11.94
C LYS A 53 2.12 -13.14 12.80
N HIS A 54 1.04 -12.62 12.22
CA HIS A 54 -0.18 -12.30 12.97
C HIS A 54 -0.98 -13.56 13.37
N CYS A 55 -0.99 -14.59 12.53
CA CYS A 55 -1.56 -15.89 12.90
C CYS A 55 -0.80 -16.50 14.08
N ASN A 56 0.54 -16.46 14.07
CA ASN A 56 1.35 -16.95 15.18
C ASN A 56 1.14 -16.15 16.48
N TYR A 57 0.86 -14.85 16.41
CA TYR A 57 0.50 -14.08 17.61
C TYR A 57 -0.80 -14.58 18.23
N PHE A 58 -1.82 -14.78 17.41
CA PHE A 58 -3.12 -15.28 17.87
C PHE A 58 -3.02 -16.66 18.49
N THR A 59 -2.42 -17.59 17.78
CA THR A 59 -2.36 -18.99 18.21
C THR A 59 -1.39 -19.20 19.38
N LYS A 60 -0.34 -18.39 19.50
CA LYS A 60 0.48 -18.32 20.73
C LYS A 60 -0.38 -17.91 21.91
N TRP A 61 -1.17 -16.83 21.77
CA TRP A 61 -2.08 -16.38 22.82
C TRP A 61 -3.13 -17.44 23.16
N ALA A 62 -3.79 -18.06 22.17
CA ALA A 62 -4.81 -19.08 22.40
C ALA A 62 -4.23 -20.31 23.11
N LYS A 63 -2.99 -20.71 22.77
CA LYS A 63 -2.26 -21.75 23.48
C LYS A 63 -1.99 -21.38 24.95
N GLU A 64 -1.57 -20.15 25.21
CA GLU A 64 -1.26 -19.68 26.56
C GLU A 64 -2.51 -19.54 27.44
N GLN A 65 -3.64 -19.08 26.87
CA GLN A 65 -4.88 -18.87 27.62
C GLN A 65 -5.74 -20.13 27.79
N TYR A 66 -5.86 -20.96 26.74
CA TYR A 66 -6.79 -22.10 26.74
C TYR A 66 -6.10 -23.45 26.55
N GLY A 67 -4.77 -23.49 26.49
CA GLY A 67 -4.03 -24.74 26.31
C GLY A 67 -4.22 -25.39 24.94
N CYS A 68 -4.65 -24.63 23.92
CA CYS A 68 -4.88 -25.13 22.57
C CYS A 68 -3.62 -25.82 21.99
N LYS A 69 -3.83 -27.00 21.39
CA LYS A 69 -2.79 -27.81 20.74
C LYS A 69 -2.89 -27.81 19.22
N SER A 70 -4.01 -27.34 18.67
CA SER A 70 -4.19 -27.19 17.23
C SER A 70 -4.83 -25.87 16.82
N ILE A 71 -4.69 -25.48 15.56
CA ILE A 71 -5.30 -24.26 15.02
C ILE A 71 -6.84 -24.35 15.01
N GLU A 72 -7.40 -25.55 14.88
CA GLU A 72 -8.84 -25.80 14.97
C GLU A 72 -9.34 -25.55 16.39
N GLN A 73 -8.60 -25.97 17.40
CA GLN A 73 -8.91 -25.67 18.81
C GLN A 73 -8.82 -24.17 19.11
N CYS A 74 -7.99 -23.42 18.38
CA CYS A 74 -7.90 -21.97 18.53
C CYS A 74 -9.12 -21.26 17.92
N ARG A 75 -9.77 -21.83 16.90
CA ARG A 75 -10.80 -21.17 16.07
C ARG A 75 -11.96 -20.52 16.86
N PRO A 76 -12.51 -21.12 17.93
CA PRO A 76 -13.57 -20.51 18.72
C PRO A 76 -13.17 -19.19 19.39
N TYR A 77 -11.87 -18.97 19.62
CA TYR A 77 -11.35 -17.81 20.34
C TYR A 77 -10.95 -16.62 19.44
N VAL A 78 -11.23 -16.70 18.13
CA VAL A 78 -10.89 -15.62 17.18
C VAL A 78 -11.57 -14.30 17.55
N ASP A 79 -12.85 -14.35 17.91
CA ASP A 79 -13.61 -13.14 18.21
C ASP A 79 -13.12 -12.48 19.51
N GLU A 80 -12.82 -13.29 20.53
CA GLU A 80 -12.22 -12.81 21.77
C GLU A 80 -10.84 -12.18 21.54
N TRP A 81 -10.02 -12.81 20.71
CA TRP A 81 -8.73 -12.26 20.33
C TRP A 81 -8.87 -10.90 19.65
N LEU A 82 -9.72 -10.80 18.64
CA LEU A 82 -9.94 -9.55 17.89
C LEU A 82 -10.49 -8.46 18.79
N LYS A 83 -11.40 -8.79 19.72
CA LYS A 83 -11.95 -7.84 20.71
C LYS A 83 -10.84 -7.30 21.60
N SER A 84 -9.97 -8.18 22.09
CA SER A 84 -8.83 -7.77 22.92
C SER A 84 -7.87 -6.82 22.20
N ARG A 85 -7.83 -6.83 20.86
CA ARG A 85 -6.99 -5.90 20.08
C ARG A 85 -7.55 -4.49 20.08
N SER A 86 -8.86 -4.35 19.95
CA SER A 86 -9.53 -3.06 20.09
C SER A 86 -9.34 -2.51 21.51
N GLU A 87 -9.56 -3.33 22.53
CA GLU A 87 -9.41 -2.93 23.94
C GLU A 87 -7.97 -2.50 24.31
N LYS A 88 -6.97 -3.13 23.69
CA LYS A 88 -5.55 -2.76 23.83
C LYS A 88 -5.13 -1.52 23.03
N GLY A 89 -6.07 -0.87 22.34
CA GLY A 89 -5.80 0.34 21.56
C GLY A 89 -4.95 0.10 20.30
N LEU A 90 -4.91 -1.12 19.76
CA LEU A 90 -4.24 -1.34 18.47
C LEU A 90 -4.98 -0.59 17.36
N SER A 91 -4.26 -0.05 16.39
CA SER A 91 -4.90 0.70 15.30
C SER A 91 -5.88 -0.17 14.49
N ALA A 92 -6.97 0.43 14.02
CA ALA A 92 -7.95 -0.21 13.14
C ALA A 92 -7.32 -0.88 11.90
N TYR A 93 -6.18 -0.36 11.43
CA TYR A 93 -5.41 -0.97 10.34
C TYR A 93 -4.79 -2.32 10.74
N THR A 94 -4.24 -2.41 11.96
CA THR A 94 -3.65 -3.64 12.48
C THR A 94 -4.72 -4.67 12.76
N GLN A 95 -5.83 -4.27 13.40
CA GLN A 95 -6.97 -5.17 13.67
C GLN A 95 -7.49 -5.81 12.38
N LYS A 96 -7.68 -5.03 11.31
CA LYS A 96 -8.13 -5.56 10.01
C LYS A 96 -7.10 -6.48 9.34
N LEU A 97 -5.81 -6.20 9.52
CA LEU A 97 -4.76 -7.10 9.03
C LEU A 97 -4.82 -8.44 9.76
N GLU A 98 -4.98 -8.44 11.09
CA GLU A 98 -5.14 -9.66 11.88
C GLU A 98 -6.39 -10.44 11.48
N ALA A 99 -7.54 -9.78 11.38
CA ALA A 99 -8.78 -10.43 10.90
C ALA A 99 -8.59 -11.04 9.50
N SER A 100 -7.94 -10.33 8.58
CA SER A 100 -7.67 -10.85 7.22
C SER A 100 -6.70 -12.04 7.22
N ALA A 101 -5.70 -12.02 8.10
CA ALA A 101 -4.75 -13.12 8.25
C ALA A 101 -5.44 -14.37 8.81
N LEU A 102 -6.26 -14.21 9.85
CA LEU A 102 -7.02 -15.31 10.46
C LEU A 102 -8.06 -15.87 9.49
N ALA A 103 -8.79 -15.01 8.77
CA ALA A 103 -9.72 -15.44 7.73
C ALA A 103 -9.00 -16.27 6.67
N LYS A 104 -7.80 -15.83 6.25
CA LYS A 104 -6.98 -16.57 5.29
C LYS A 104 -6.51 -17.92 5.85
N MET A 105 -6.04 -17.97 7.10
CA MET A 105 -5.59 -19.21 7.76
C MET A 105 -6.73 -20.23 7.83
N TYR A 106 -7.94 -19.78 8.17
CA TYR A 106 -9.13 -20.64 8.31
C TYR A 106 -9.92 -20.86 7.01
N GLY A 107 -9.51 -20.27 5.89
CA GLY A 107 -10.25 -20.39 4.63
C GLY A 107 -11.64 -19.73 4.64
N CYS A 108 -11.91 -18.82 5.59
CA CYS A 108 -13.21 -18.21 5.80
C CYS A 108 -13.21 -16.71 5.42
N SER A 109 -14.33 -16.04 5.64
CA SER A 109 -14.48 -14.61 5.41
C SER A 109 -14.23 -13.83 6.70
N THR A 110 -13.73 -12.59 6.58
CA THR A 110 -13.68 -11.68 7.75
C THR A 110 -15.07 -11.29 8.26
N LYS A 111 -16.13 -11.58 7.50
CA LYS A 111 -17.51 -11.40 7.93
C LYS A 111 -17.96 -12.45 8.96
N ASP A 112 -17.21 -13.55 9.07
CA ASP A 112 -17.48 -14.65 9.99
C ASP A 112 -16.90 -14.36 11.39
N PHE A 113 -16.34 -13.16 11.59
CA PHE A 113 -15.77 -12.67 12.84
C PHE A 113 -16.48 -11.40 13.29
N ILE A 114 -16.23 -10.99 14.53
CA ILE A 114 -16.68 -9.68 15.02
C ILE A 114 -16.16 -8.55 14.14
N LYS A 115 -16.94 -7.47 14.09
CA LYS A 115 -16.53 -6.24 13.40
C LYS A 115 -15.40 -5.57 14.18
N THR A 116 -14.25 -5.42 13.53
CA THR A 116 -13.15 -4.59 14.03
C THR A 116 -13.46 -3.11 13.83
N ASP A 117 -12.66 -2.25 14.47
CA ASP A 117 -12.80 -0.81 14.37
C ASP A 117 -12.77 -0.30 12.93
N ILE A 118 -13.48 0.81 12.71
CA ILE A 118 -13.53 1.48 11.41
C ILE A 118 -12.21 2.22 11.19
N ARG A 119 -11.66 2.12 9.98
CA ARG A 119 -10.47 2.89 9.60
C ARG A 119 -10.90 4.29 9.18
N HIS A 120 -10.35 5.33 9.79
CA HIS A 120 -10.52 6.70 9.32
C HIS A 120 -9.26 7.19 8.59
N ARG A 121 -9.44 8.12 7.65
CA ARG A 121 -8.35 8.78 6.92
C ARG A 121 -7.56 9.71 7.85
N ALA A 122 -8.25 10.35 8.78
CA ALA A 122 -7.67 11.21 9.81
C ALA A 122 -6.59 10.46 10.63
N ASP A 123 -6.84 9.19 10.98
CA ASP A 123 -5.93 8.36 11.79
C ASP A 123 -4.64 7.95 11.09
N ILE A 124 -4.51 8.21 9.78
CA ILE A 124 -3.28 7.90 9.05
C ILE A 124 -2.19 8.86 9.51
N SER A 125 -1.25 8.35 10.30
CA SER A 125 -0.13 9.12 10.84
C SER A 125 1.18 8.93 10.06
N ARG A 126 1.26 7.93 9.17
CA ARG A 126 2.47 7.67 8.36
C ARG A 126 2.78 8.90 7.51
N SER A 127 4.05 9.33 7.53
CA SER A 127 4.53 10.48 6.75
C SER A 127 3.81 11.81 7.08
N ARG A 128 3.21 11.89 8.28
CA ARG A 128 2.60 13.12 8.83
C ARG A 128 3.22 13.44 10.19
N GLY A 129 3.74 14.66 10.33
CA GLY A 129 4.50 15.11 11.50
C GLY A 129 5.85 14.42 11.63
N GLU A 130 6.64 14.82 12.62
CA GLU A 130 7.96 14.28 12.89
C GLU A 130 7.87 12.79 13.30
N LYS A 131 8.71 11.93 12.69
CA LYS A 131 8.87 10.53 13.07
C LYS A 131 10.25 10.28 13.65
N VAL A 132 10.33 9.28 14.54
CA VAL A 132 11.59 8.84 15.16
C VAL A 132 12.68 8.54 14.12
N ARG A 133 12.30 8.03 12.94
CA ARG A 133 13.25 7.73 11.86
C ARG A 133 13.78 8.97 11.13
N ASP A 134 13.05 10.08 11.16
CA ASP A 134 13.42 11.32 10.49
C ASP A 134 14.65 11.93 11.16
N ARG A 135 14.82 11.70 12.48
CA ARG A 135 16.00 12.12 13.25
C ARG A 135 17.32 11.54 12.74
N HIS A 136 17.28 10.44 11.98
CA HIS A 136 18.46 9.81 11.40
C HIS A 136 18.63 10.10 9.91
N PHE A 137 17.87 11.03 9.34
CA PHE A 137 17.97 11.44 7.94
C PHE A 137 17.98 12.97 7.82
N SER A 138 19.13 13.53 7.44
CA SER A 138 19.22 14.95 7.13
C SER A 138 18.79 15.18 5.69
N GLU A 139 17.64 15.83 5.49
CA GLU A 139 17.20 16.24 4.14
C GLU A 139 18.22 17.17 3.49
N GLU A 140 18.83 18.06 4.28
CA GLU A 140 19.85 18.98 3.79
C GLU A 140 21.06 18.26 3.18
N LYS A 141 21.63 17.28 3.89
CA LYS A 141 22.77 16.51 3.39
C LYS A 141 22.39 15.58 2.23
N ASN A 142 21.10 15.36 2.00
CA ASN A 142 20.56 14.50 0.95
C ASN A 142 19.68 15.28 -0.04
N LYS A 143 19.92 16.61 -0.19
CA LYS A 143 19.13 17.52 -1.02
C LYS A 143 18.94 17.00 -2.45
N GLU A 144 19.99 16.45 -3.06
CA GLU A 144 19.93 15.85 -4.41
C GLU A 144 18.86 14.74 -4.50
N LEU A 145 18.85 13.79 -3.57
CA LEU A 145 17.85 12.71 -3.54
C LEU A 145 16.44 13.25 -3.26
N VAL A 146 16.30 14.18 -2.30
CA VAL A 146 15.01 14.76 -1.93
C VAL A 146 14.40 15.50 -3.12
N ASN A 147 15.17 16.38 -3.76
CA ASN A 147 14.74 17.13 -4.94
C ASN A 147 14.39 16.17 -6.08
N PHE A 148 15.24 15.18 -6.35
CA PHE A 148 14.95 14.16 -7.37
C PHE A 148 13.61 13.45 -7.12
N CYS A 149 13.31 13.09 -5.86
CA CYS A 149 12.05 12.46 -5.50
C CYS A 149 10.84 13.40 -5.67
N LYS A 150 10.97 14.67 -5.28
CA LYS A 150 9.91 15.69 -5.44
C LYS A 150 9.68 16.06 -6.90
N SER A 151 10.70 15.94 -7.74
CA SER A 151 10.64 16.22 -9.17
C SER A 151 10.07 15.08 -10.03
N THR A 152 10.18 13.82 -9.57
CA THR A 152 9.84 12.63 -10.39
C THR A 152 8.74 11.76 -9.78
N GLY A 153 8.46 11.94 -8.49
CA GLY A 153 7.44 11.21 -7.75
C GLY A 153 7.66 9.70 -7.70
N LEU A 154 8.87 9.19 -7.93
CA LEU A 154 9.11 7.74 -7.99
C LEU A 154 8.92 7.05 -6.64
N ARG A 155 8.46 5.78 -6.69
CA ARG A 155 8.40 4.93 -5.48
C ARG A 155 9.80 4.48 -5.11
N ARG A 156 10.00 4.12 -3.83
CA ARG A 156 11.27 3.59 -3.34
C ARG A 156 11.80 2.40 -4.15
N ALA A 157 10.92 1.49 -4.58
CA ALA A 157 11.32 0.35 -5.42
C ALA A 157 11.69 0.77 -6.85
N GLU A 158 11.00 1.77 -7.40
CA GLU A 158 11.30 2.36 -8.72
C GLU A 158 12.67 3.07 -8.66
N LEU A 159 12.93 3.88 -7.63
CA LEU A 159 14.24 4.54 -7.41
C LEU A 159 15.40 3.55 -7.28
N LYS A 160 15.18 2.41 -6.61
CA LYS A 160 16.21 1.37 -6.44
C LYS A 160 16.58 0.68 -7.77
N ALA A 161 15.64 0.63 -8.70
CA ALA A 161 15.82 0.00 -10.01
C ALA A 161 16.21 1.00 -11.10
N LEU A 162 16.17 2.31 -10.80
CA LEU A 162 16.35 3.37 -11.78
C LEU A 162 17.80 3.45 -12.27
N THR A 163 17.94 3.42 -13.59
CA THR A 163 19.19 3.63 -14.33
C THR A 163 19.07 4.87 -15.22
N GLY A 164 20.20 5.47 -15.59
CA GLY A 164 20.20 6.75 -16.33
C GLY A 164 19.63 6.67 -17.75
N ASP A 165 19.66 5.49 -18.39
CA ASP A 165 19.03 5.22 -19.70
C ASP A 165 17.49 5.33 -19.67
N LYS A 166 16.89 5.52 -18.49
CA LYS A 166 15.45 5.71 -18.31
C LYS A 166 14.99 7.15 -18.48
N LEU A 167 15.89 8.09 -18.80
CA LEU A 167 15.52 9.45 -19.16
C LEU A 167 14.95 9.48 -20.58
N LEU A 168 13.75 10.03 -20.72
CA LEU A 168 13.10 10.27 -22.01
C LEU A 168 12.92 11.76 -22.22
N GLU A 169 13.15 12.22 -23.44
CA GLU A 169 12.82 13.59 -23.87
C GLU A 169 11.74 13.53 -24.95
N LYS A 170 10.69 14.33 -24.77
CA LYS A 170 9.57 14.44 -25.71
C LYS A 170 9.13 15.90 -25.79
N ASN A 171 9.20 16.50 -26.99
CA ASN A 171 8.78 17.88 -27.23
C ASN A 171 9.40 18.90 -26.25
N GLY A 172 10.68 18.73 -25.89
CA GLY A 172 11.38 19.59 -24.91
C GLY A 172 10.99 19.36 -23.45
N GLN A 173 10.17 18.36 -23.15
CA GLN A 173 9.84 17.92 -21.78
C GLN A 173 10.52 16.61 -21.45
N TYR A 174 10.88 16.43 -20.18
CA TYR A 174 11.57 15.25 -19.69
C TYR A 174 10.65 14.33 -18.89
N PHE A 175 10.84 13.04 -19.08
CA PHE A 175 10.10 11.99 -18.39
C PHE A 175 11.04 10.91 -17.89
N ILE A 176 10.67 10.27 -16.78
CA ILE A 176 11.32 9.05 -16.30
C ILE A 176 10.50 7.84 -16.73
N LYS A 177 11.11 6.96 -17.53
CA LYS A 177 10.55 5.66 -17.88
C LYS A 177 10.52 4.75 -16.65
N VAL A 178 9.33 4.34 -16.24
CA VAL A 178 9.12 3.41 -15.12
C VAL A 178 8.68 2.06 -15.68
N ASP A 179 9.66 1.21 -16.01
CA ASP A 179 9.47 -0.16 -16.52
C ASP A 179 9.90 -1.24 -15.51
N SER A 180 10.45 -0.83 -14.36
CA SER A 180 10.96 -1.73 -13.32
C SER A 180 10.64 -1.20 -11.92
N GLY A 181 10.51 -2.10 -10.93
CA GLY A 181 10.18 -1.75 -9.54
C GLY A 181 8.76 -1.20 -9.32
N SER A 182 7.94 -1.09 -10.37
CA SER A 182 6.58 -0.58 -10.29
C SER A 182 5.61 -1.61 -9.71
N LYS A 183 4.57 -1.13 -9.05
CA LYS A 183 3.57 -2.00 -8.43
C LYS A 183 2.83 -2.79 -9.52
N GLY A 184 3.05 -4.10 -9.54
CA GLY A 184 2.45 -5.02 -10.52
C GLY A 184 3.05 -4.89 -11.91
N GLY A 185 4.29 -4.39 -12.05
CA GLY A 185 5.00 -4.33 -13.34
C GLY A 185 4.40 -3.37 -14.36
N ARG A 186 3.59 -2.41 -13.90
CA ARG A 186 2.90 -1.45 -14.78
C ARG A 186 3.89 -0.42 -15.32
N TYR A 187 3.93 -0.29 -16.64
CA TYR A 187 4.62 0.79 -17.32
C TYR A 187 3.97 2.14 -17.04
N ARG A 188 4.78 3.18 -16.86
CA ARG A 188 4.36 4.58 -16.94
C ARG A 188 5.56 5.48 -17.25
N GLU A 189 5.28 6.67 -17.74
CA GLU A 189 6.26 7.73 -17.90
C GLU A 189 5.93 8.83 -16.90
N ALA A 190 6.86 9.13 -15.99
CA ALA A 190 6.66 10.13 -14.95
C ALA A 190 7.24 11.47 -15.45
N PRO A 191 6.45 12.53 -15.64
CA PRO A 191 7.01 13.83 -16.01
C PRO A 191 7.96 14.34 -14.93
N VAL A 192 9.02 15.03 -15.35
CA VAL A 192 9.92 15.75 -14.45
C VAL A 192 9.39 17.18 -14.30
N ILE A 193 8.83 17.50 -13.13
CA ILE A 193 8.03 18.72 -12.95
C ILE A 193 8.78 19.89 -12.31
N GLU A 194 9.90 19.64 -11.64
CA GLU A 194 10.71 20.62 -10.93
C GLU A 194 12.20 20.21 -11.03
N ASN A 195 13.14 21.12 -10.76
CA ASN A 195 14.59 20.83 -10.76
C ASN A 195 15.04 20.03 -12.01
N VAL A 196 14.48 20.40 -13.18
CA VAL A 196 14.59 19.60 -14.41
C VAL A 196 16.06 19.44 -14.80
N LYS A 197 16.82 20.54 -14.75
CA LYS A 197 18.25 20.55 -15.08
C LYS A 197 19.03 19.60 -14.19
N GLU A 198 18.85 19.66 -12.87
CA GLU A 198 19.54 18.82 -11.91
C GLU A 198 19.20 17.34 -12.09
N VAL A 199 17.92 17.02 -12.34
CA VAL A 199 17.47 15.65 -12.62
C VAL A 199 18.11 15.13 -13.91
N VAL A 200 18.06 15.91 -14.99
CA VAL A 200 18.63 15.52 -16.30
C VAL A 200 20.14 15.32 -16.20
N GLU A 201 20.87 16.26 -15.60
CA GLU A 201 22.32 16.16 -15.38
C GLU A 201 22.68 14.92 -14.57
N ARG A 202 21.90 14.62 -13.52
CA ARG A 202 22.12 13.42 -12.69
C ARG A 202 21.88 12.14 -13.48
N MET A 203 20.80 12.06 -14.26
CA MET A 203 20.48 10.90 -15.10
C MET A 203 21.56 10.67 -16.16
N GLN A 204 21.98 11.73 -16.86
CA GLN A 204 22.99 11.65 -17.92
C GLN A 204 24.38 11.28 -17.38
N ARG A 205 24.76 11.80 -16.20
CA ARG A 205 26.07 11.50 -15.57
C ARG A 205 26.30 10.01 -15.34
N VAL A 206 25.26 9.25 -15.03
CA VAL A 206 25.40 7.81 -14.72
C VAL A 206 25.27 6.91 -15.95
N GLY A 207 24.84 7.43 -17.10
CA GLY A 207 24.61 6.64 -18.32
C GLY A 207 23.70 5.43 -18.04
N ASN A 208 24.17 4.22 -18.32
CA ASN A 208 23.40 2.99 -18.06
C ASN A 208 23.51 2.50 -16.59
N GLY A 209 24.24 3.21 -15.74
CA GLY A 209 24.43 2.89 -14.33
C GLY A 209 23.24 3.29 -13.47
N LYS A 210 23.25 2.85 -12.20
CA LYS A 210 22.22 3.22 -11.23
C LYS A 210 22.30 4.70 -10.90
N VAL A 211 21.14 5.36 -10.88
CA VAL A 211 21.05 6.78 -10.50
C VAL A 211 21.40 6.97 -9.03
N PHE A 212 20.98 6.03 -8.19
CA PHE A 212 21.33 5.98 -6.77
C PHE A 212 21.76 4.57 -6.37
N GLU A 213 22.98 4.42 -5.87
CA GLU A 213 23.48 3.14 -5.37
C GLU A 213 22.67 2.62 -4.17
N LYS A 214 22.26 3.54 -3.28
CA LYS A 214 21.50 3.22 -2.09
C LYS A 214 20.47 4.29 -1.81
N ILE A 215 19.24 3.86 -1.52
CA ILE A 215 18.18 4.73 -1.01
C ILE A 215 18.15 4.60 0.52
N PRO A 216 18.49 5.64 1.29
CA PRO A 216 18.49 5.60 2.75
C PRO A 216 17.13 5.17 3.32
N ASN A 217 17.14 4.29 4.32
CA ASN A 217 15.91 3.79 4.94
C ASN A 217 15.12 4.89 5.66
N GLY A 218 15.81 5.91 6.17
CA GLY A 218 15.20 7.07 6.82
C GLY A 218 14.58 8.10 5.87
N ALA A 219 14.90 8.07 4.57
CA ALA A 219 14.32 9.01 3.61
C ALA A 219 12.81 8.78 3.45
N ASP A 220 11.98 9.81 3.66
CA ASP A 220 10.53 9.67 3.47
C ASP A 220 10.12 9.84 2.00
N ILE A 221 10.51 8.84 1.19
CA ILE A 221 10.17 8.76 -0.23
C ILE A 221 8.65 8.87 -0.46
N HIS A 222 7.83 8.43 0.49
CA HIS A 222 6.38 8.51 0.34
C HIS A 222 5.87 9.94 0.52
N ALA A 223 6.43 10.69 1.49
CA ALA A 223 6.17 12.11 1.64
C ALA A 223 6.60 12.90 0.40
N TYR A 224 7.83 12.69 -0.11
CA TYR A 224 8.32 13.40 -1.30
C TYR A 224 7.50 13.10 -2.54
N ARG A 225 7.06 11.84 -2.72
CA ARG A 225 6.12 11.48 -3.78
C ARG A 225 4.76 12.16 -3.59
N SER A 226 4.30 12.37 -2.36
CA SER A 226 3.07 13.13 -2.11
C SER A 226 3.23 14.59 -2.52
N CYS A 227 4.38 15.22 -2.23
CA CYS A 227 4.68 16.57 -2.70
C CYS A 227 4.61 16.65 -4.22
N TYR A 228 5.29 15.74 -4.93
CA TYR A 228 5.24 15.64 -6.39
C TYR A 228 3.79 15.58 -6.90
N ALA A 229 2.97 14.68 -6.35
CA ALA A 229 1.59 14.50 -6.79
C ALA A 229 0.74 15.76 -6.56
N THR A 230 0.95 16.45 -5.43
CA THR A 230 0.29 17.73 -5.14
C THR A 230 0.72 18.81 -6.11
N THR A 231 2.02 18.97 -6.38
CA THR A 231 2.53 19.97 -7.32
C THR A 231 2.00 19.72 -8.72
N LEU A 232 2.08 18.47 -9.22
CA LEU A 232 1.58 18.11 -10.54
C LEU A 232 0.06 18.37 -10.64
N TYR A 233 -0.71 17.93 -9.63
CA TYR A 233 -2.15 18.20 -9.60
C TYR A 233 -2.45 19.70 -9.66
N ASN A 234 -1.78 20.51 -8.83
CA ASN A 234 -2.02 21.96 -8.80
C ASN A 234 -1.67 22.65 -10.12
N SER A 235 -0.68 22.13 -10.87
CA SER A 235 -0.33 22.67 -12.19
C SER A 235 -1.36 22.36 -13.28
N LEU A 236 -2.19 21.33 -13.08
CA LEU A 236 -3.18 20.84 -14.05
C LEU A 236 -4.63 21.20 -13.67
N ALA A 237 -4.90 21.37 -12.38
CA ALA A 237 -6.24 21.53 -11.86
C ALA A 237 -6.86 22.87 -12.28
N ARG A 238 -8.06 22.80 -12.86
CA ARG A 238 -8.85 23.99 -13.16
C ARG A 238 -9.54 24.49 -11.89
N PRO A 239 -9.71 25.83 -11.73
CA PRO A 239 -10.63 26.38 -10.76
C PRO A 239 -12.02 25.74 -10.91
N LYS A 240 -12.69 25.47 -9.79
CA LYS A 240 -13.99 24.79 -9.80
C LYS A 240 -15.02 25.56 -10.62
N GLU A 241 -14.91 26.88 -10.60
CA GLU A 241 -15.79 27.84 -11.27
C GLU A 241 -15.68 27.71 -12.81
N GLU A 242 -14.54 27.26 -13.32
CA GLU A 242 -14.29 27.05 -14.75
C GLU A 242 -14.74 25.67 -15.23
N ILE A 243 -15.09 24.75 -14.32
CA ILE A 243 -15.54 23.41 -14.70
C ILE A 243 -17.04 23.46 -15.03
N PRO A 244 -17.48 23.06 -16.24
CA PRO A 244 -18.86 23.22 -16.66
C PRO A 244 -19.83 22.28 -15.93
N TYR A 245 -21.08 22.72 -15.82
CA TYR A 245 -22.22 21.89 -15.42
C TYR A 245 -22.72 21.07 -16.61
N ASP A 246 -22.05 19.96 -16.87
CA ASP A 246 -22.14 19.18 -18.11
C ASP A 246 -23.18 18.05 -18.07
N LYS A 247 -23.70 17.66 -16.89
CA LYS A 247 -24.68 16.57 -16.76
C LYS A 247 -25.88 16.94 -15.92
N ILE A 248 -26.99 16.25 -16.14
CA ILE A 248 -28.23 16.37 -15.36
C ILE A 248 -28.43 15.07 -14.56
N ASN A 249 -28.74 15.20 -13.27
CA ASN A 249 -29.10 14.07 -12.43
C ASN A 249 -30.52 13.59 -12.79
N ARG A 250 -30.67 12.31 -13.17
CA ARG A 250 -31.95 11.74 -13.60
C ARG A 250 -33.03 11.74 -12.50
N GLY A 251 -32.64 11.67 -11.23
CA GLY A 251 -33.58 11.63 -10.11
C GLY A 251 -34.05 13.02 -9.67
N THR A 252 -33.17 14.03 -9.74
CA THR A 252 -33.48 15.38 -9.22
C THR A 252 -33.68 16.44 -10.30
N GLY A 253 -33.32 16.17 -11.55
CA GLY A 253 -33.35 17.16 -12.65
C GLY A 253 -32.28 18.24 -12.56
N HIS A 254 -31.45 18.25 -11.51
CA HIS A 254 -30.45 19.30 -11.31
C HIS A 254 -29.20 19.05 -12.16
N LYS A 255 -28.66 20.13 -12.74
CA LYS A 255 -27.35 20.11 -13.39
C LYS A 255 -26.24 19.90 -12.35
N TYR A 256 -25.18 19.18 -12.71
CA TYR A 256 -23.99 18.98 -11.89
C TYR A 256 -22.72 18.93 -12.74
N GLN A 257 -21.59 19.24 -12.10
CA GLN A 257 -20.25 19.21 -12.69
C GLN A 257 -19.70 17.78 -12.59
N SER A 258 -19.79 17.01 -13.67
CA SER A 258 -19.41 15.59 -13.67
C SER A 258 -17.90 15.39 -13.53
N GLN A 259 -17.12 16.40 -13.93
CA GLN A 259 -15.67 16.46 -13.79
C GLN A 259 -15.20 16.93 -12.40
N VAL A 260 -16.11 17.29 -11.48
CA VAL A 260 -15.73 17.59 -10.09
C VAL A 260 -15.86 16.34 -9.23
N TYR A 261 -14.80 16.00 -8.50
CA TYR A 261 -14.81 15.00 -7.45
C TYR A 261 -15.17 15.67 -6.13
N PHE A 262 -16.31 15.27 -5.57
CA PHE A 262 -16.76 15.73 -4.26
C PHE A 262 -16.31 14.72 -3.20
N CYS A 263 -15.43 15.16 -2.31
CA CYS A 263 -15.00 14.33 -1.20
C CYS A 263 -16.17 14.04 -0.25
N GLN A 264 -16.09 12.88 0.40
CA GLN A 264 -17.09 12.41 1.36
C GLN A 264 -16.49 12.32 2.77
N LYS A 265 -17.35 12.07 3.76
CA LYS A 265 -16.97 11.82 5.17
C LYS A 265 -16.14 12.97 5.75
N ASP A 266 -14.95 12.70 6.27
CA ASP A 266 -14.07 13.65 6.94
C ASP A 266 -13.55 14.78 6.02
N LEU A 267 -13.67 14.60 4.70
CA LEU A 267 -13.32 15.61 3.71
C LEU A 267 -14.55 16.22 3.02
N LYS A 268 -15.77 16.02 3.56
CA LYS A 268 -16.98 16.62 2.98
C LYS A 268 -16.80 18.13 2.83
N GLY A 269 -17.06 18.64 1.62
CA GLY A 269 -16.86 20.05 1.25
C GLY A 269 -15.59 20.31 0.45
N VAL A 270 -14.59 19.42 0.52
CA VAL A 270 -13.41 19.48 -0.35
C VAL A 270 -13.76 18.95 -1.74
N THR A 271 -13.28 19.63 -2.78
CA THR A 271 -13.49 19.25 -4.17
C THR A 271 -12.18 19.19 -4.94
N TYR A 272 -12.10 18.29 -5.90
CA TYR A 272 -10.96 18.15 -6.82
C TYR A 272 -11.43 18.07 -8.27
N ASP A 273 -10.61 18.53 -9.21
CA ASP A 273 -10.80 18.35 -10.65
C ASP A 273 -10.42 16.91 -11.03
N LYS A 274 -11.41 16.12 -11.47
CA LYS A 274 -11.21 14.73 -11.88
C LYS A 274 -10.28 14.60 -13.09
N VAL A 275 -10.28 15.58 -13.98
CA VAL A 275 -9.44 15.52 -15.19
C VAL A 275 -7.98 15.60 -14.75
N ALA A 276 -7.62 16.59 -13.93
CA ALA A 276 -6.28 16.68 -13.34
C ALA A 276 -5.92 15.47 -12.48
N MET A 277 -6.87 14.91 -11.70
CA MET A 277 -6.61 13.70 -10.90
C MET A 277 -6.24 12.46 -11.74
N LEU A 278 -6.67 12.37 -12.99
CA LEU A 278 -6.37 11.22 -13.86
C LEU A 278 -4.92 11.24 -14.38
N GLU A 279 -4.28 12.41 -14.38
CA GLU A 279 -2.92 12.63 -14.88
C GLU A 279 -1.83 12.45 -13.80
N VAL A 280 -2.21 12.26 -12.52
CA VAL A 280 -1.32 12.26 -11.33
C VAL A 280 -1.13 10.87 -10.72
#